data_AF-A0A535Z9B6-F1
#
_entry.id   AF-A0A535Z9B6-F1
#
_cell.length_a   1.000
_cell.length_b   1.000
_cell.length_c   1.000
_cell.angle_alpha   90.00
_cell.angle_beta   90.00
_cell.angle_gamma   90.00
#
_symmetry.space_group_name_H-M   'P 1'
#
loop_
_entity.id
_entity.type
_entity.pdbx_description
1 polymer ?
#
loop_
_entity_poly.entity_id
_entity_poly.type
_entity_poly.pdbx_seq_one_letter_code
_entity_poly.pdbx_strand_id
1 'polypeptide(L)'
;MGAATSWRLAKRGVHVVCFDRHSPPHAQGSTHGESRIIRTAYFEGAWYVPLLQEAFPLWRELEAISGERILTMTGALMIGDATSDAVVGAQASAKDHGLDAELLDNDALRRRYRGHVVRD
;
A
#
# COMPACT_ATOMS: atom_id res chain seq x y z
N MET A 1 -1.43 -4.90 12.63
CA MET A 1 -1.84 -3.93 13.66
C MET A 1 -1.21 -4.23 15.02
N GLY A 2 -1.61 -5.30 15.72
CA GLY A 2 -1.12 -5.60 17.09
C GLY A 2 0.41 -5.56 17.26
N ALA A 3 1.14 -6.37 16.48
CA ALA A 3 2.61 -6.40 16.54
C ALA A 3 3.27 -5.03 16.30
N ALA A 4 2.76 -4.25 15.33
CA ALA A 4 3.28 -2.91 15.03
C ALA A 4 3.06 -1.94 16.21
N THR A 5 1.88 -1.99 16.84
CA THR A 5 1.59 -1.19 18.04
C THR A 5 2.51 -1.57 19.19
N SER A 6 2.67 -2.87 19.47
CA SER A 6 3.56 -3.35 20.53
C SER A 6 5.01 -2.94 20.30
N TRP A 7 5.50 -3.04 19.07
CA TRP A 7 6.83 -2.57 18.70
C TRP A 7 6.99 -1.06 18.94
N ARG A 8 6.05 -0.23 18.50
CA ARG A 8 6.11 1.23 18.68
C ARG A 8 6.07 1.65 20.14
N LEU A 9 5.30 0.95 20.98
CA LEU A 9 5.25 1.18 22.42
C LEU A 9 6.54 0.73 23.11
N ALA A 10 7.04 -0.48 22.80
CA ALA A 10 8.30 -0.99 23.34
C ALA A 10 9.49 -0.10 22.99
N LYS A 11 9.54 0.43 21.75
CA LYS A 11 10.56 1.39 21.31
C LYS A 11 10.54 2.69 22.14
N ARG A 12 9.39 3.05 22.74
CA ARG A 12 9.23 4.20 23.64
C ARG A 12 9.50 3.86 25.12
N GLY A 13 10.01 2.67 25.42
CA GLY A 13 10.34 2.23 26.78
C GLY A 13 9.14 1.71 27.57
N VAL A 14 7.98 1.50 26.94
CA VAL A 14 6.81 0.94 27.61
C VAL A 14 6.95 -0.57 27.73
N HIS A 15 6.70 -1.12 28.92
CA HIS A 15 6.62 -2.56 29.12
C HIS A 15 5.29 -3.10 28.54
N VAL A 16 5.36 -3.90 27.49
CA VAL A 16 4.19 -4.35 26.73
C VAL A 16 4.16 -5.86 26.63
N VAL A 17 2.97 -6.44 26.80
CA VAL A 17 2.69 -7.85 26.49
C VAL A 17 1.69 -7.89 25.34
N CYS A 18 2.01 -8.66 24.28
CA CYS A 18 1.11 -8.89 23.15
C CYS A 18 0.58 -10.32 23.23
N PHE A 19 -0.74 -10.47 23.27
CA PHE A 19 -1.40 -11.77 23.20
C PHE A 19 -1.90 -12.01 21.78
N ASP A 20 -1.73 -13.23 21.31
CA ASP A 20 -2.32 -13.71 20.07
C ASP A 20 -2.95 -15.09 20.32
N ARG A 21 -4.06 -15.39 19.62
CA ARG A 21 -4.73 -16.70 19.74
C ARG A 21 -3.86 -17.83 19.18
N HIS A 22 -2.98 -17.49 18.23
CA HIS A 22 -2.05 -18.41 17.57
C HIS A 22 -0.60 -17.93 17.77
N SER A 23 0.36 -18.47 17.01
CA SER A 23 1.77 -18.07 17.06
C SER A 23 2.13 -17.25 15.80
N PRO A 24 2.23 -15.92 15.87
CA PRO A 24 2.51 -15.09 14.71
C PRO A 24 3.94 -15.27 14.15
N PRO A 25 4.14 -15.14 12.82
CA PRO A 25 3.10 -15.01 11.80
C PRO A 25 2.39 -16.35 11.56
N HIS A 26 1.08 -16.33 11.29
CA HIS A 26 0.27 -17.54 11.11
C HIS A 26 -0.80 -17.38 10.01
N ALA A 27 -1.39 -18.50 9.57
CA ALA A 27 -2.33 -18.57 8.45
C ALA A 27 -3.81 -18.41 8.82
N GLN A 28 -4.14 -18.29 10.11
CA GLN A 28 -5.51 -18.20 10.63
C GLN A 28 -6.04 -16.76 10.70
N GLY A 29 -5.38 -15.80 10.06
CA GLY A 29 -5.75 -14.39 10.05
C GLY A 29 -5.47 -13.71 8.71
N SER A 30 -5.67 -12.40 8.65
CA SER A 30 -5.65 -11.64 7.38
C SER A 30 -4.27 -11.19 6.90
N THR A 31 -3.19 -11.61 7.57
CA THR A 31 -1.81 -11.22 7.24
C THR A 31 -1.05 -12.25 6.40
N HIS A 32 -1.59 -13.47 6.27
CA HIS A 32 -0.94 -14.58 5.56
C HIS A 32 -0.81 -14.38 4.05
N GLY A 33 -0.08 -15.24 3.36
CA GLY A 33 0.30 -15.03 1.95
C GLY A 33 1.54 -14.16 1.85
N GLU A 34 2.17 -14.14 0.68
CA GLU A 34 3.55 -13.65 0.57
C GLU A 34 3.66 -12.12 0.54
N SER A 35 2.70 -11.43 -0.08
CA SER A 35 2.82 -9.99 -0.35
C SER A 35 1.52 -9.22 -0.10
N ARG A 36 1.66 -7.89 0.03
CA ARG A 36 0.56 -6.92 0.14
C ARG A 36 0.89 -5.67 -0.66
N ILE A 37 -0.12 -5.11 -1.33
CA ILE A 37 -0.01 -3.84 -2.04
C ILE A 37 -0.09 -2.69 -1.03
N ILE A 38 0.79 -1.70 -1.20
CA ILE A 38 0.67 -0.37 -0.62
C ILE A 38 0.60 0.65 -1.77
N ARG A 39 -0.33 1.60 -1.69
CA ARG A 39 -0.56 2.63 -2.73
C ARG A 39 -1.04 3.92 -2.08
N THR A 40 -0.79 5.05 -2.74
CA THR A 40 -1.16 6.40 -2.25
C THR A 40 -2.35 7.00 -2.99
N ALA A 41 -2.50 6.73 -4.30
CA ALA A 41 -3.72 7.08 -5.04
C ALA A 41 -4.88 6.19 -4.55
N TYR A 42 -5.71 6.74 -3.66
CA TYR A 42 -6.65 5.98 -2.84
C TYR A 42 -8.10 6.34 -3.13
N PHE A 43 -8.75 5.55 -3.99
CA PHE A 43 -10.13 5.80 -4.42
C PHE A 43 -11.16 5.67 -3.29
N GLU A 44 -10.86 4.87 -2.26
CA GLU A 44 -11.73 4.70 -1.09
C GLU A 44 -11.83 5.97 -0.23
N GLY A 45 -10.92 6.93 -0.45
CA GLY A 45 -10.96 8.23 0.19
C GLY A 45 -9.60 8.91 0.19
N ALA A 46 -9.52 10.11 -0.40
CA ALA A 46 -8.29 10.90 -0.45
C ALA A 46 -7.75 11.25 0.95
N TRP A 47 -8.63 11.33 1.96
CA TRP A 47 -8.24 11.56 3.35
C TRP A 47 -7.32 10.48 3.95
N TYR A 48 -7.19 9.31 3.31
CA TYR A 48 -6.19 8.30 3.69
C TYR A 48 -4.77 8.64 3.22
N VAL A 49 -4.60 9.50 2.21
CA VAL A 49 -3.29 9.76 1.59
C VAL A 49 -2.23 10.21 2.59
N PRO A 50 -2.49 11.15 3.54
CA PRO A 50 -1.49 11.52 4.53
C PRO A 50 -1.03 10.33 5.38
N LEU A 51 -1.95 9.47 5.79
CA LEU A 51 -1.62 8.26 6.56
C LEU A 51 -0.77 7.28 5.74
N LEU A 52 -1.09 7.13 4.44
CA LEU A 52 -0.37 6.25 3.53
C LEU A 52 1.06 6.78 3.28
N GLN A 53 1.23 8.10 3.11
CA GLN A 53 2.54 8.74 2.98
C GLN A 53 3.40 8.54 4.22
N GLU A 54 2.83 8.68 5.42
CA GLU A 54 3.52 8.40 6.68
C GLU A 54 3.92 6.93 6.83
N ALA A 55 3.19 5.99 6.22
CA ALA A 55 3.52 4.57 6.32
C ALA A 55 4.84 4.20 5.62
N PHE A 56 5.19 4.84 4.50
CA PHE A 56 6.41 4.54 3.74
C PHE A 56 7.72 4.65 4.54
N PRO A 57 8.03 5.77 5.21
CA PRO A 57 9.24 5.87 6.04
C PRO A 57 9.21 4.88 7.21
N LEU A 58 8.04 4.54 7.76
CA LEU A 58 7.93 3.55 8.83
C LEU A 58 8.23 2.12 8.35
N TRP A 59 7.89 1.78 7.11
CA TRP A 59 8.31 0.53 6.47
C TRP A 59 9.83 0.51 6.25
N ARG A 60 10.41 1.61 5.76
CA ARG A 60 11.88 1.73 5.60
C ARG A 60 12.64 1.62 6.91
N GLU A 61 12.09 2.20 7.97
CA GLU A 61 12.64 2.07 9.32
C GLU A 61 12.63 0.60 9.79
N LEU A 62 11.54 -0.13 9.52
CA LEU A 62 11.43 -1.54 9.86
C LEU A 62 12.44 -2.40 9.09
N GLU A 63 12.63 -2.14 7.79
CA GLU A 63 13.70 -2.78 7.00
C GLU A 63 15.08 -2.53 7.61
N ALA A 64 15.38 -1.27 7.95
CA ALA A 64 16.68 -0.89 8.50
C ALA A 64 16.98 -1.57 9.85
N ILE A 65 15.97 -1.72 10.71
CA ILE A 65 16.14 -2.34 12.04
C ILE A 65 16.19 -3.87 11.94
N SER A 66 15.41 -4.47 11.05
CA SER A 66 15.36 -5.93 10.90
C SER A 66 16.51 -6.49 10.05
N GLY A 67 17.07 -5.68 9.15
CA GLY A 67 18.02 -6.15 8.13
C GLY A 67 17.33 -6.88 6.96
N GLU A 68 16.01 -6.99 6.98
CA GLU A 68 15.21 -7.70 5.97
C GLU A 68 14.72 -6.74 4.89
N ARG A 69 14.55 -7.26 3.67
CA ARG A 69 13.86 -6.54 2.59
C ARG A 69 12.35 -6.75 2.71
N ILE A 70 11.61 -5.69 3.03
CA ILE A 70 10.17 -5.72 3.31
C ILE A 70 9.39 -4.92 2.27
N LEU A 71 9.90 -3.77 1.81
CA LEU A 71 9.21 -2.86 0.89
C LEU A 71 9.92 -2.81 -0.46
N THR A 72 9.34 -3.50 -1.44
CA THR A 72 9.73 -3.40 -2.85
C THR A 72 8.85 -2.37 -3.56
N MET A 73 9.44 -1.28 -4.07
CA MET A 73 8.71 -0.24 -4.81
C MET A 73 8.49 -0.69 -6.26
N THR A 74 7.41 -1.42 -6.50
CA THR A 74 7.03 -1.91 -7.84
C THR A 74 6.30 -0.87 -8.69
N GLY A 75 5.87 0.24 -8.08
CA GLY A 75 4.78 1.06 -8.62
C GLY A 75 3.43 0.37 -8.47
N ALA A 76 2.35 1.05 -8.87
CA ALA A 76 1.00 0.53 -8.86
C ALA A 76 0.29 0.92 -10.16
N LEU A 77 -0.40 -0.04 -10.77
CA LEU A 77 -1.20 0.17 -11.97
C LEU A 77 -2.66 -0.13 -11.63
N MET A 78 -3.51 0.89 -11.73
CA MET A 78 -4.96 0.75 -11.58
C MET A 78 -5.59 0.82 -12.97
N ILE A 79 -6.32 -0.22 -13.36
CA ILE A 79 -6.95 -0.34 -14.67
C ILE A 79 -8.45 -0.50 -14.47
N GLY A 80 -9.23 0.30 -15.18
CA GLY A 80 -10.69 0.24 -15.15
C GLY A 80 -11.28 1.14 -16.22
N ASP A 81 -12.60 1.11 -16.32
CA ASP A 81 -13.34 2.07 -17.15
C ASP A 81 -13.03 3.50 -16.68
N ALA A 82 -12.88 4.43 -17.61
CA ALA A 82 -12.54 5.83 -17.31
C ALA A 82 -13.56 6.52 -16.40
N THR A 83 -14.80 6.04 -16.38
CA THR A 83 -15.90 6.55 -15.55
C THR A 83 -16.13 5.77 -14.26
N SER A 84 -15.36 4.70 -14.03
CA SER A 84 -15.48 3.91 -12.80
C SER A 84 -15.06 4.70 -11.57
N ASP A 85 -15.76 4.48 -10.45
CA ASP A 85 -15.46 5.11 -9.15
C ASP A 85 -13.99 4.90 -8.74
N ALA A 86 -13.43 3.73 -9.05
CA ALA A 86 -12.03 3.43 -8.76
C ALA A 86 -11.06 4.35 -9.52
N VAL A 87 -11.22 4.48 -10.83
CA VAL A 87 -10.33 5.32 -11.66
C VAL A 87 -10.52 6.80 -11.33
N VAL A 88 -11.77 7.27 -11.29
CA VAL A 88 -12.09 8.67 -10.98
C VAL A 88 -11.61 9.04 -9.58
N GLY A 89 -11.87 8.19 -8.59
CA GLY A 89 -11.47 8.41 -7.20
C GLY A 89 -9.96 8.40 -7.01
N ALA A 90 -9.24 7.47 -7.67
CA ALA A 90 -7.78 7.43 -7.60
C ALA A 90 -7.14 8.65 -8.29
N GLN A 91 -7.68 9.09 -9.42
CA GLN A 91 -7.21 10.29 -10.13
C GLN A 91 -7.43 11.55 -9.29
N ALA A 92 -8.62 11.69 -8.69
CA ALA A 92 -8.93 12.81 -7.78
C ALA A 92 -7.98 12.80 -6.57
N SER A 93 -7.82 11.65 -5.90
CA SER A 93 -6.90 11.49 -4.78
C SER A 93 -5.45 11.84 -5.14
N ALA A 94 -4.99 11.46 -6.33
CA ALA A 94 -3.66 11.82 -6.80
C ALA A 94 -3.50 13.31 -7.03
N LYS A 95 -4.48 13.95 -7.67
CA LYS A 95 -4.48 15.40 -7.91
C LYS A 95 -4.51 16.20 -6.61
N ASP A 96 -5.41 15.85 -5.69
CA ASP A 96 -5.62 16.58 -4.44
C ASP A 96 -4.38 16.58 -3.54
N HIS A 97 -3.56 15.54 -3.62
CA HIS A 97 -2.35 15.38 -2.82
C HIS A 97 -1.04 15.54 -3.61
N GLY A 98 -1.10 15.98 -4.88
CA GLY A 98 0.09 16.17 -5.72
C GLY A 98 0.93 14.90 -5.87
N LEU A 99 0.29 13.74 -5.97
CA LEU A 99 0.98 12.46 -6.13
C LEU A 99 1.54 12.34 -7.55
N ASP A 100 2.71 11.72 -7.66
CA ASP A 100 3.32 11.36 -8.95
C ASP A 100 2.52 10.21 -9.59
N ALA A 101 1.51 10.57 -10.37
CA ALA A 101 0.61 9.65 -11.05
C ALA A 101 0.40 10.09 -12.51
N GLU A 102 0.39 9.12 -13.42
CA GLU A 102 0.18 9.33 -14.85
C GLU A 102 -1.10 8.60 -15.27
N LEU A 103 -1.98 9.32 -15.99
CA LEU A 103 -3.12 8.70 -16.64
C LEU A 103 -2.68 8.12 -17.99
N LEU A 104 -2.95 6.84 -18.20
CA LEU A 104 -2.66 6.15 -19.46
C LEU A 104 -3.98 5.88 -20.19
N ASP A 105 -4.06 6.32 -21.44
CA ASP A 105 -5.09 5.82 -22.36
C ASP A 105 -4.81 4.37 -22.78
N ASN A 106 -5.75 3.77 -23.50
CA ASN A 106 -5.67 2.38 -23.95
C ASN A 106 -4.38 2.12 -24.77
N ASP A 107 -3.97 3.04 -25.62
CA ASP A 107 -2.81 2.87 -26.50
C ASP A 107 -1.49 2.98 -25.72
N ALA A 108 -1.38 3.94 -24.81
CA ALA A 108 -0.24 4.10 -23.91
C ALA A 108 -0.09 2.89 -22.98
N LEU A 109 -1.21 2.38 -22.44
CA LEU A 109 -1.25 1.20 -21.60
C LEU A 109 -0.78 -0.05 -22.37
N ARG A 110 -1.32 -0.31 -23.57
CA ARG A 110 -0.89 -1.42 -24.44
C ARG A 110 0.59 -1.34 -24.80
N ARG A 111 1.09 -0.12 -25.07
CA ARG A 111 2.49 0.10 -25.43
C ARG A 111 3.45 -0.17 -24.26
N ARG A 112 3.12 0.33 -23.07
CA ARG A 112 3.99 0.28 -21.88
C ARG A 112 3.86 -1.04 -21.11
N TYR A 113 2.66 -1.61 -21.03
CA TYR A 113 2.38 -2.82 -20.25
C TYR A 113 1.69 -3.91 -21.11
N ARG A 114 2.47 -4.47 -22.04
CA ARG A 114 2.01 -5.44 -23.05
C ARG A 114 1.35 -6.72 -22.51
N GLY A 115 1.51 -7.01 -21.21
CA GLY A 115 0.89 -8.17 -20.54
C GLY A 115 -0.59 -7.98 -20.19
N HIS A 116 -1.13 -6.76 -20.27
CA HIS A 116 -2.54 -6.48 -19.99
C HIS A 116 -3.34 -6.34 -21.28
N VAL A 117 -4.47 -7.04 -21.35
CA VAL A 117 -5.42 -6.93 -22.48
C VAL A 117 -6.49 -5.92 -22.10
N VAL A 118 -6.52 -4.79 -22.81
CA VAL A 118 -7.54 -3.74 -22.65
C VAL A 118 -8.29 -3.58 -23.95
N ARG A 119 -9.62 -3.62 -23.87
CA ARG A 119 -10.53 -3.45 -25.01
C ARG A 119 -10.76 -1.96 -25.26
N ASP A 120 -11.15 -1.63 -26.49
CA ASP A 120 -11.56 -0.27 -26.83
C ASP A 120 -12.87 0.12 -26.13
#